data_AF-A0A914YN65-F1
#
_entry.id   AF-A0A914YN65-F1
#
_cell.length_a   1.000
_cell.length_b   1.000
_cell.length_c   1.000
_cell.angle_alpha   90.00
_cell.angle_beta   90.00
_cell.angle_gamma   90.00
#
_symmetry.space_group_name_H-M   'P 1'
#
loop_
_entity.id
_entity.type
_entity.pdbx_description
1 polymer ?
#
loop_
_entity_poly.entity_id
_entity_poly.type
_entity_poly.pdbx_seq_one_letter_code
_entity_poly.pdbx_strand_id
1 'polypeptide(L)'
;MEKTGILLWEPDSTQLCQYLYMNEQNGSFAQNVWIADSKEFALSFEKNEVLQECNRTLAISDQGFGVLLKDLEKARIQNSTRFRRETGIVLSEQLAAQFTAFASNIKDLTVGIFKATLEYVCSGLDAVAQATLALAAAQPTLLSRKILNTSNIEARLVGADLLEIRPCEILNLTEIDFYHV
;
A
#
# COMPACT_ATOMS: atom_id res chain seq x y z
N MET A 1 -5.75 -42.19 57.73
CA MET A 1 -6.25 -43.13 56.70
C MET A 1 -6.18 -42.40 55.37
N GLU A 2 -5.12 -42.61 54.60
CA GLU A 2 -5.05 -42.17 53.21
C GLU A 2 -6.05 -42.97 52.39
N LYS A 3 -6.97 -42.27 51.71
CA LYS A 3 -7.86 -42.91 50.73
C LYS A 3 -7.08 -43.05 49.43
N THR A 4 -6.62 -44.26 49.12
CA THR A 4 -6.18 -44.62 47.78
C THR A 4 -7.41 -44.89 46.92
N GLY A 5 -7.68 -43.99 45.98
CA GLY A 5 -8.70 -44.16 44.95
C GLY A 5 -8.07 -44.67 43.64
N ILE A 6 -8.83 -45.44 42.87
CA ILE A 6 -8.43 -45.84 41.52
C ILE A 6 -9.03 -44.83 40.55
N LEU A 7 -8.16 -44.14 39.80
CA LEU A 7 -8.56 -43.28 38.70
C LEU A 7 -8.66 -44.16 37.44
N LEU A 8 -9.88 -44.42 36.98
CA LEU A 8 -10.12 -45.03 35.68
C LEU A 8 -10.36 -43.89 34.69
N TRP A 9 -9.46 -43.72 33.72
CA TRP A 9 -9.57 -42.73 32.65
C TRP A 9 -9.38 -43.45 31.31
N GLU A 10 -10.26 -43.16 30.37
CA GLU A 10 -10.12 -43.58 28.98
C GLU A 10 -9.45 -42.43 28.20
N PRO A 11 -8.27 -42.65 27.60
CA PRO A 11 -7.64 -41.64 26.77
C PRO A 11 -8.50 -41.40 25.53
N ASP A 12 -8.92 -40.15 25.36
CA ASP A 12 -9.54 -39.72 24.12
C ASP A 12 -8.48 -39.79 23.02
N SER A 13 -8.74 -40.57 21.98
CA SER A 13 -7.85 -40.72 20.82
C SER A 13 -7.51 -39.38 20.13
N THR A 14 -8.31 -38.33 20.34
CA THR A 14 -8.06 -36.98 19.82
C THR A 14 -7.07 -36.16 20.68
N GLN A 15 -6.79 -36.56 21.92
CA GLN A 15 -5.79 -35.93 22.79
C GLN A 15 -4.34 -36.27 22.41
N LEU A 16 -4.12 -37.15 21.43
CA LEU A 16 -2.78 -37.54 20.98
C LEU A 16 -2.22 -36.63 19.86
N CYS A 17 -3.01 -35.71 19.31
CA CYS A 17 -2.58 -34.83 18.24
C CYS A 17 -1.82 -33.61 18.81
N GLN A 18 -0.68 -33.27 18.21
CA GLN A 18 0.12 -32.07 18.50
C GLN A 18 -0.66 -30.79 18.17
N TYR A 19 -1.46 -30.80 17.10
CA TYR A 19 -2.28 -29.66 16.69
C TYR A 19 -3.72 -29.79 17.16
N LEU A 20 -4.18 -28.78 17.90
CA LEU A 20 -5.56 -28.62 18.33
C LEU A 20 -6.27 -27.63 17.42
N TYR A 21 -7.55 -27.89 17.14
CA TYR A 21 -8.38 -26.98 16.37
C TYR A 21 -8.57 -25.66 17.16
N MET A 22 -8.17 -24.55 16.55
CA MET A 22 -8.31 -23.22 17.14
C MET A 22 -9.62 -22.55 16.69
N ASN A 23 -9.73 -22.24 15.40
CA ASN A 23 -10.92 -21.64 14.80
C ASN A 23 -10.87 -21.73 13.27
N GLU A 24 -11.99 -21.42 12.64
CA GLU A 24 -12.09 -21.19 11.20
C GLU A 24 -12.17 -19.69 10.96
N GLN A 25 -11.33 -19.18 10.05
CA GLN A 25 -11.32 -17.78 9.68
C GLN A 25 -11.30 -17.63 8.17
N ASN A 26 -12.02 -16.61 7.69
CA ASN A 26 -11.99 -16.20 6.30
C ASN A 26 -10.92 -15.13 6.09
N GLY A 27 -10.35 -15.13 4.90
CA GLY A 27 -9.26 -14.25 4.54
C GLY A 27 -8.86 -14.43 3.09
N SER A 28 -7.87 -13.66 2.68
CA SER A 28 -7.36 -13.64 1.31
C SER A 28 -5.85 -13.72 1.31
N PHE A 29 -5.29 -14.29 0.23
CA PHE A 29 -3.86 -14.33 0.04
C PHE A 29 -3.36 -13.03 -0.59
N ALA A 30 -2.37 -12.43 0.05
CA ALA A 30 -1.46 -11.48 -0.54
C ALA A 30 -0.11 -12.19 -0.74
N GLN A 31 0.12 -12.72 -1.95
CA GLN A 31 1.30 -13.54 -2.27
C GLN A 31 1.39 -14.79 -1.37
N ASN A 32 2.42 -14.88 -0.52
CA ASN A 32 2.64 -16.01 0.41
C ASN A 32 2.07 -15.77 1.81
N VAL A 33 1.39 -14.65 2.03
CA VAL A 33 0.77 -14.30 3.31
C VAL A 33 -0.73 -14.36 3.15
N TRP A 34 -1.37 -15.22 3.93
CA TRP A 34 -2.81 -15.21 4.10
C TRP A 34 -3.18 -14.18 5.17
N ILE A 35 -4.15 -13.32 4.87
CA ILE A 35 -4.60 -12.25 5.78
C ILE A 35 -6.08 -12.45 6.04
N ALA A 36 -6.45 -12.55 7.32
CA ALA A 36 -7.84 -12.64 7.73
C ALA A 36 -8.64 -11.40 7.32
N ASP A 37 -9.93 -11.58 7.05
CA ASP A 37 -10.83 -10.48 6.69
C ASP A 37 -10.96 -9.44 7.82
N SER A 38 -10.77 -9.86 9.07
CA SER A 38 -10.72 -8.95 10.23
C SER A 38 -9.54 -7.99 10.18
N LYS A 39 -8.50 -8.30 9.39
CA LYS A 39 -7.22 -7.57 9.33
C LYS A 39 -6.42 -7.60 10.65
N GLU A 40 -6.81 -8.47 11.58
CA GLU A 40 -6.15 -8.66 12.87
C GLU A 40 -5.23 -9.88 12.89
N PHE A 41 -5.24 -10.72 11.86
CA PHE A 41 -4.47 -11.95 11.88
C PHE A 41 -3.95 -12.28 10.48
N ALA A 42 -2.70 -12.72 10.39
CA ALA A 42 -2.10 -13.12 9.13
C ALA A 42 -1.12 -14.29 9.35
N LEU A 43 -1.07 -15.19 8.37
CA LEU A 43 -0.22 -16.37 8.37
C LEU A 43 0.68 -16.33 7.13
N SER A 44 1.99 -16.46 7.32
CA SER A 44 2.95 -16.60 6.22
C SER A 44 3.36 -18.05 6.02
N PHE A 45 3.62 -18.42 4.77
CA PHE A 45 3.97 -19.78 4.37
C PHE A 45 5.24 -19.79 3.51
N GLU A 46 6.29 -19.11 3.94
CA GLU A 46 7.54 -19.03 3.15
C GLU A 46 8.26 -20.38 3.10
N LYS A 47 8.25 -21.13 4.21
CA LYS A 47 8.94 -22.43 4.30
C LYS A 47 8.22 -23.57 3.56
N ASN A 48 6.94 -23.41 3.22
CA ASN A 48 6.08 -24.44 2.61
C ASN A 48 6.17 -25.80 3.33
N GLU A 49 6.26 -25.79 4.66
CA GLU A 49 6.31 -27.01 5.46
C GLU A 49 4.93 -27.68 5.50
N VAL A 50 4.92 -29.01 5.35
CA VAL A 50 3.69 -29.82 5.41
C VAL A 50 3.90 -30.96 6.40
N LEU A 51 2.94 -31.13 7.30
CA LEU A 51 2.91 -32.17 8.31
C LEU A 51 1.66 -33.04 8.16
N GLN A 52 1.82 -34.35 8.30
CA GLN A 52 0.70 -35.27 8.36
C GLN A 52 0.48 -35.73 9.79
N GLU A 53 -0.69 -35.42 10.35
CA GLU A 53 -1.03 -35.76 11.73
C GLU A 53 -2.50 -36.13 11.84
N CYS A 54 -2.82 -37.19 12.61
CA CYS A 54 -4.20 -37.60 12.90
C CYS A 54 -5.09 -37.71 11.65
N ASN A 55 -4.55 -38.31 10.57
CA ASN A 55 -5.17 -38.43 9.24
C ASN A 55 -5.52 -37.10 8.54
N ARG A 56 -4.85 -36.02 8.91
CA ARG A 56 -4.96 -34.70 8.29
C ARG A 56 -3.59 -34.28 7.76
N THR A 57 -3.59 -33.57 6.64
CA THR A 57 -2.38 -32.96 6.07
C THR A 57 -2.47 -31.46 6.31
N LEU A 58 -1.53 -30.93 7.08
CA LEU A 58 -1.47 -29.55 7.54
C LEU A 58 -0.30 -28.85 6.86
N ALA A 59 -0.53 -27.68 6.28
CA ALA A 59 0.52 -26.72 5.96
C ALA A 59 0.87 -25.94 7.22
N ILE A 60 2.15 -25.89 7.58
CA ILE A 60 2.63 -25.18 8.75
C ILE A 60 3.05 -23.77 8.32
N SER A 61 2.43 -22.77 8.94
CA SER A 61 2.81 -21.37 8.79
C SER A 61 4.11 -21.08 9.53
N ASP A 62 4.81 -20.01 9.13
CA ASP A 62 6.07 -19.62 9.78
C ASP A 62 5.85 -19.18 11.25
N GLN A 63 4.61 -18.86 11.62
CA GLN A 63 4.19 -18.53 12.99
C GLN A 63 3.87 -19.78 13.83
N GLY A 64 3.88 -20.98 13.24
CA GLY A 64 3.64 -22.25 13.94
C GLY A 64 2.20 -22.78 13.86
N PHE A 65 1.27 -22.07 13.21
CA PHE A 65 -0.10 -22.56 13.02
C PHE A 65 -0.17 -23.60 11.90
N GLY A 66 -0.89 -24.69 12.16
CA GLY A 66 -1.24 -25.70 11.16
C GLY A 66 -2.58 -25.38 10.48
N VAL A 67 -2.57 -25.22 9.16
CA VAL A 67 -3.76 -25.01 8.34
C VAL A 67 -3.97 -26.25 7.47
N LEU A 68 -5.20 -26.74 7.35
CA LEU A 68 -5.50 -27.86 6.46
C LEU A 68 -5.07 -27.53 5.02
N LEU A 69 -4.20 -28.36 4.45
CA LEU A 69 -3.59 -28.10 3.14
C LEU A 69 -4.65 -27.92 2.04
N LYS A 70 -5.70 -28.75 2.07
CA LYS A 70 -6.86 -28.65 1.18
C LYS A 70 -7.58 -27.28 1.23
N ASP A 71 -7.62 -26.65 2.40
CA ASP A 71 -8.34 -25.39 2.61
C ASP A 71 -7.43 -24.21 2.30
N LEU A 72 -6.12 -24.34 2.55
CA LEU A 72 -5.08 -23.43 2.06
C LEU A 72 -5.06 -23.37 0.53
N GLU A 73 -5.09 -24.52 -0.14
CA GLU A 73 -5.13 -24.61 -1.61
C GLU A 73 -6.40 -23.98 -2.18
N LYS A 74 -7.56 -24.23 -1.55
CA LYS A 74 -8.80 -23.55 -1.92
C LYS A 74 -8.71 -22.04 -1.72
N ALA A 75 -8.16 -21.56 -0.60
CA ALA A 75 -8.02 -20.13 -0.33
C ALA A 75 -7.03 -19.44 -1.29
N ARG A 76 -6.00 -20.14 -1.79
CA ARG A 76 -5.13 -19.63 -2.87
C ARG A 76 -5.88 -19.45 -4.19
N ILE A 77 -6.90 -20.27 -4.45
CA ILE A 77 -7.70 -20.26 -5.68
C ILE A 77 -8.93 -19.34 -5.55
N GLN A 78 -9.50 -19.23 -4.35
CA GLN A 78 -10.72 -18.49 -4.07
C GLN A 78 -10.42 -17.11 -3.50
N ASN A 79 -10.37 -16.13 -4.38
CA ASN A 79 -10.65 -14.75 -3.99
C ASN A 79 -12.15 -14.64 -3.65
N SER A 80 -12.43 -14.53 -2.36
CA SER A 80 -13.72 -14.22 -1.72
C SER A 80 -14.74 -15.36 -1.59
N THR A 81 -15.16 -15.64 -0.35
CA THR A 81 -16.55 -15.51 0.09
C THR A 81 -16.62 -15.59 1.62
N ARG A 82 -17.52 -14.77 2.20
CA ARG A 82 -17.65 -14.43 3.62
C ARG A 82 -18.27 -15.55 4.46
N PHE A 83 -17.77 -15.73 5.68
CA PHE A 83 -18.51 -16.14 6.88
C PHE A 83 -17.82 -15.66 8.18
N ARG A 84 -18.58 -15.49 9.27
CA ARG A 84 -18.23 -14.67 10.45
C ARG A 84 -18.30 -15.45 11.78
N ARG A 85 -17.41 -15.06 12.74
CA ARG A 85 -17.30 -15.32 14.22
C ARG A 85 -16.70 -16.69 14.62
N GLU A 86 -15.93 -16.86 15.72
CA GLU A 86 -15.75 -16.11 16.97
C GLU A 86 -14.37 -16.40 17.64
N THR A 87 -13.98 -15.61 18.63
CA THR A 87 -12.65 -15.54 19.28
C THR A 87 -12.29 -16.76 20.14
N GLY A 88 -11.06 -17.28 19.96
CA GLY A 88 -10.43 -18.33 20.77
C GLY A 88 -9.08 -17.89 21.33
N ILE A 89 -8.68 -18.56 22.41
CA ILE A 89 -7.63 -18.24 23.40
C ILE A 89 -6.32 -17.71 22.78
N VAL A 90 -5.76 -16.65 23.38
CA VAL A 90 -4.57 -15.92 22.90
C VAL A 90 -3.27 -16.62 23.30
N LEU A 91 -2.52 -17.10 22.32
CA LEU A 91 -1.14 -17.62 22.47
C LEU A 91 -0.14 -16.64 21.84
N SER A 92 1.13 -16.69 22.24
CA SER A 92 2.21 -15.79 21.78
C SER A 92 2.40 -15.74 20.26
N GLU A 93 2.08 -16.84 19.58
CA GLU A 93 2.13 -16.96 18.11
C GLU A 93 1.09 -16.07 17.42
N GLN A 94 0.00 -15.72 18.11
CA GLN A 94 -1.03 -14.82 17.58
C GLN A 94 -0.55 -13.37 17.49
N LEU A 95 0.38 -12.97 18.36
CA LEU A 95 0.96 -11.63 18.31
C LEU A 95 1.81 -11.45 17.03
N ALA A 96 2.57 -12.47 16.63
CA ALA A 96 3.35 -12.44 15.39
C ALA A 96 2.44 -12.32 14.16
N ALA A 97 1.32 -13.04 14.16
CA ALA A 97 0.30 -12.95 13.11
C ALA A 97 -0.35 -11.57 13.05
N GLN A 98 -0.66 -10.96 14.21
CA GLN A 98 -1.17 -9.60 14.32
C GLN A 98 -0.19 -8.55 13.78
N PHE A 99 1.10 -8.66 14.13
CA PHE A 99 2.12 -7.75 13.60
C PHE A 99 2.29 -7.88 12.08
N THR A 100 2.19 -9.09 11.55
CA THR A 100 2.28 -9.33 10.10
C THR A 100 1.09 -8.70 9.36
N ALA A 101 -0.13 -8.86 9.90
CA ALA A 101 -1.32 -8.23 9.35
C ALA A 101 -1.23 -6.69 9.38
N PHE A 102 -0.79 -6.13 10.50
CA PHE A 102 -0.58 -4.70 10.67
C PHE A 102 0.43 -4.12 9.68
N ALA A 103 1.58 -4.79 9.51
CA ALA A 103 2.60 -4.38 8.56
C ALA A 103 2.07 -4.36 7.11
N SER A 104 1.27 -5.36 6.73
CA SER A 104 0.63 -5.40 5.40
C SER A 104 -0.37 -4.26 5.22
N ASN A 105 -1.21 -3.98 6.22
CA ASN A 105 -2.21 -2.91 6.12
C ASN A 105 -1.55 -1.53 5.99
N ILE A 106 -0.46 -1.27 6.72
CA ILE A 106 0.29 -0.02 6.60
C ILE A 106 0.88 0.12 5.21
N LYS A 107 1.44 -0.95 4.64
CA LYS A 107 1.99 -0.94 3.29
C LYS A 107 0.93 -0.54 2.28
N ASP A 108 -0.24 -1.17 2.32
CA ASP A 108 -1.33 -0.90 1.37
C ASP A 108 -1.85 0.52 1.49
N LEU A 109 -2.03 1.00 2.72
CA LEU A 109 -2.46 2.38 3.00
C LEU A 109 -1.43 3.41 2.51
N THR A 110 -0.14 3.16 2.74
CA THR A 110 0.95 4.06 2.31
C THR A 110 1.01 4.15 0.79
N VAL A 111 0.92 3.01 0.10
CA VAL A 111 0.89 2.96 -1.36
C VAL A 111 -0.33 3.69 -1.91
N GLY A 112 -1.50 3.51 -1.30
CA GLY A 112 -2.73 4.20 -1.70
C GLY A 112 -2.62 5.72 -1.59
N ILE A 113 -2.12 6.23 -0.46
CA ILE A 113 -1.93 7.68 -0.26
C ILE A 113 -0.90 8.24 -1.24
N PHE A 114 0.22 7.54 -1.43
CA PHE A 114 1.27 7.96 -2.35
C PHE A 114 0.75 8.09 -3.78
N LYS A 115 -0.02 7.09 -4.25
CA LYS A 115 -0.66 7.12 -5.56
C LYS A 115 -1.62 8.32 -5.69
N ALA A 116 -2.51 8.51 -4.72
CA ALA A 116 -3.47 9.62 -4.75
C ALA A 116 -2.77 10.99 -4.77
N THR A 117 -1.66 11.13 -4.03
CA THR A 117 -0.87 12.36 -4.00
C THR A 117 -0.20 12.63 -5.35
N LEU A 118 0.34 11.58 -6.01
CA LEU A 118 0.91 11.73 -7.35
C LEU A 118 -0.15 12.12 -8.37
N GLU A 119 -1.32 11.50 -8.35
CA GLU A 119 -2.43 11.84 -9.24
C GLU A 119 -2.86 13.31 -9.04
N TYR A 120 -2.94 13.76 -7.79
CA TYR A 120 -3.23 15.16 -7.46
C TYR A 120 -2.17 16.11 -8.01
N VAL A 121 -0.88 15.83 -7.79
CA VAL A 121 0.22 16.66 -8.30
C VAL A 121 0.22 16.72 -9.82
N CYS A 122 0.01 15.60 -10.52
CA CYS A 122 -0.09 15.58 -11.98
C CYS A 122 -1.23 16.47 -12.48
N SER A 123 -2.42 16.37 -11.88
CA SER A 123 -3.55 17.22 -12.26
C SER A 123 -3.29 18.72 -11.99
N GLY A 124 -2.55 19.03 -10.92
CA GLY A 124 -2.11 20.39 -10.63
C GLY A 124 -1.11 20.93 -11.65
N LEU A 125 -0.17 20.10 -12.10
CA LEU A 125 0.79 20.45 -13.15
C LEU A 125 0.09 20.70 -14.49
N ASP A 126 -0.90 19.89 -14.84
CA ASP A 126 -1.69 20.10 -16.06
C ASP A 126 -2.41 21.47 -16.02
N ALA A 127 -3.02 21.82 -14.88
CA ALA A 127 -3.65 23.11 -14.69
C ALA A 127 -2.65 24.27 -14.82
N VAL A 128 -1.46 24.13 -14.23
CA VAL A 128 -0.38 25.13 -14.35
C VAL A 128 0.12 25.23 -15.80
N ALA A 129 0.26 24.11 -16.51
CA ALA A 129 0.67 24.10 -17.91
C ALA A 129 -0.33 24.86 -18.79
N GLN A 130 -1.63 24.62 -18.61
CA GLN A 130 -2.68 25.35 -19.33
C GLN A 130 -2.69 26.85 -19.00
N ALA A 131 -2.53 27.20 -17.72
CA ALA A 131 -2.40 28.60 -17.31
C ALA A 131 -1.16 29.26 -17.93
N THR A 132 -0.05 28.53 -18.00
CA THR A 132 1.21 29.00 -18.59
C THR A 132 1.06 29.24 -20.10
N LEU A 133 0.37 28.35 -20.82
CA LEU A 133 0.07 28.54 -22.24
C LEU A 133 -0.81 29.77 -22.47
N ALA A 134 -1.84 29.98 -21.65
CA ALA A 134 -2.68 31.18 -21.73
C ALA A 134 -1.87 32.46 -21.46
N LEU A 135 -0.98 32.44 -20.47
CA LEU A 135 -0.05 33.53 -20.16
C LEU A 135 0.95 33.78 -21.29
N ALA A 136 1.42 32.73 -21.96
CA ALA A 136 2.32 32.85 -23.11
C ALA A 136 1.65 33.56 -24.29
N ALA A 137 0.35 33.32 -24.50
CA ALA A 137 -0.43 34.03 -25.52
C ALA A 137 -0.75 35.48 -25.14
N ALA A 138 -1.03 35.77 -23.86
CA ALA A 138 -1.42 37.10 -23.41
C ALA A 138 -0.22 38.04 -23.15
N GLN A 139 0.80 37.56 -22.45
CA GLN A 139 1.95 38.35 -21.97
C GLN A 139 3.26 37.53 -22.03
N PRO A 140 3.75 37.19 -23.24
CA PRO A 140 4.91 36.32 -23.43
C PRO A 140 6.19 36.85 -22.77
N THR A 141 6.43 38.16 -22.88
CA THR A 141 7.61 38.82 -22.28
C THR A 141 7.63 38.70 -20.75
N LEU A 142 6.52 39.01 -20.07
CA LEU A 142 6.47 38.94 -18.61
C LEU A 142 6.60 37.50 -18.10
N LEU A 143 5.95 36.55 -18.80
CA LEU A 143 6.11 35.13 -18.50
C LEU A 143 7.56 34.69 -18.61
N SER A 144 8.22 34.98 -19.74
CA SER A 144 9.60 34.58 -19.99
C SER A 144 10.57 35.21 -18.99
N ARG A 145 10.36 36.48 -18.63
CA ARG A 145 11.15 37.16 -17.58
C ARG A 145 11.00 36.49 -16.23
N LYS A 146 9.81 36.00 -15.89
CA LYS A 146 9.54 35.30 -14.63
C LYS A 146 10.13 33.88 -14.63
N ILE A 147 10.03 33.15 -15.73
CA ILE A 147 10.55 31.78 -15.87
C ILE A 147 12.08 31.77 -15.88
N LEU A 148 12.69 32.63 -16.70
CA LEU A 148 14.15 32.69 -16.85
C LEU A 148 14.83 33.55 -15.77
N ASN A 149 14.03 34.24 -14.95
CA ASN A 149 14.50 35.16 -13.92
C ASN A 149 15.44 36.25 -14.46
N THR A 150 15.13 36.77 -15.64
CA THR A 150 15.91 37.80 -16.35
C THR A 150 15.00 38.92 -16.80
N SER A 151 15.35 40.19 -16.52
CA SER A 151 14.55 41.35 -16.94
C SER A 151 14.83 41.83 -18.36
N ASN A 152 16.00 41.53 -18.90
CA ASN A 152 16.52 42.11 -20.14
C ASN A 152 16.22 41.21 -21.34
N ILE A 153 14.98 40.76 -21.43
CA ILE A 153 14.51 39.96 -22.55
C ILE A 153 13.13 40.43 -22.97
N GLU A 154 12.86 40.30 -24.25
CA GLU A 154 11.55 40.37 -24.88
C GLU A 154 11.21 38.98 -25.38
N ALA A 155 9.95 38.59 -25.28
CA ALA A 155 9.51 37.33 -25.82
C ALA A 155 8.22 37.47 -26.61
N ARG A 156 8.07 36.63 -27.63
CA ARG A 156 6.90 36.58 -28.49
C ARG A 156 6.52 35.13 -28.75
N LEU A 157 5.24 34.82 -28.67
CA LEU A 157 4.74 33.52 -29.07
C LEU A 157 4.76 33.43 -30.61
N VAL A 158 5.41 32.39 -31.14
CA VAL A 158 5.53 32.10 -32.56
C VAL A 158 4.84 30.76 -32.82
N GLY A 159 3.65 30.79 -33.42
CA GLY A 159 2.85 29.58 -33.62
C GLY A 159 2.07 29.20 -32.36
N ALA A 160 1.90 27.90 -32.12
CA ALA A 160 1.03 27.38 -31.06
C ALA A 160 1.74 27.22 -29.70
N ASP A 161 3.04 26.88 -29.70
CA ASP A 161 3.76 26.42 -28.52
C ASP A 161 5.22 26.90 -28.44
N LEU A 162 5.72 27.63 -29.44
CA LEU A 162 7.10 28.10 -29.47
C LEU A 162 7.21 29.55 -28.99
N LEU A 163 8.07 29.80 -27.99
CA LEU A 163 8.42 31.14 -27.53
C LEU A 163 9.74 31.59 -28.17
N GLU A 164 9.67 32.64 -28.98
CA GLU A 164 10.84 33.36 -29.47
C GLU A 164 11.28 34.37 -28.41
N ILE A 165 12.53 34.27 -27.95
CA ILE A 165 13.09 35.14 -26.91
C ILE A 165 14.26 35.93 -27.50
N ARG A 166 14.25 37.25 -27.32
CA ARG A 166 15.29 38.16 -27.78
C ARG A 166 15.85 38.96 -26.60
N PRO A 167 17.17 39.15 -26.50
CA PRO A 167 17.76 39.97 -25.46
C PRO A 167 17.46 41.46 -25.70
N CYS A 168 17.19 42.19 -24.61
CA CYS A 168 17.13 43.64 -24.60
C CYS A 168 18.43 44.20 -24.03
N GLU A 169 18.84 45.36 -24.52
CA GLU A 169 19.94 46.12 -23.93
C GLU A 169 19.40 47.07 -22.85
N ILE A 170 20.20 47.29 -21.79
CA ILE A 170 19.83 48.22 -20.73
C ILE A 170 20.22 49.63 -21.19
N LEU A 171 19.24 50.51 -21.31
CA LEU A 171 19.48 51.94 -21.58
C LEU A 171 19.51 52.73 -20.28
N ASN A 172 20.37 53.74 -20.21
CA ASN A 172 20.42 54.64 -19.08
C ASN A 172 19.39 55.76 -19.25
N LEU A 173 18.67 56.11 -18.18
CA LEU A 173 17.57 57.09 -18.24
C LEU A 173 18.03 58.50 -18.64
N THR A 174 19.32 58.80 -18.48
CA THR A 174 19.94 60.06 -18.90
C THR A 174 20.09 60.20 -20.42
N GLU A 175 19.88 59.13 -21.17
CA GLU A 175 20.01 59.08 -22.65
C GLU A 175 18.65 59.10 -23.36
N ILE A 176 17.54 59.23 -22.60
CA ILE A 176 16.17 59.14 -23.13
C ILE A 176 15.48 60.50 -22.98
N ASP A 177 15.24 61.17 -24.10
CA ASP A 177 14.41 62.38 -24.16
C ASP A 177 12.97 62.04 -24.55
N PHE A 178 12.01 62.41 -23.70
CA PHE A 178 10.58 62.24 -23.97
C PHE A 178 10.02 63.51 -24.62
N TYR A 179 9.60 63.41 -25.88
CA TYR A 179 8.91 64.50 -26.56
C TYR A 179 7.42 64.47 -26.20
N HIS A 180 6.92 65.54 -25.60
CA HIS A 180 5.48 65.74 -25.40
C HIS A 180 4.86 66.19 -26.73
N VAL A 181 3.94 65.35 -27.25
CA VAL A 181 3.05 65.65 -28.39
C VAL A 181 1.72 66.17 -27.84
#